data_AF-A0A0C9WWI4-F1
#
_entry.id   AF-A0A0C9WWI4-F1
#
_cell.length_a   1.000
_cell.length_b   1.000
_cell.length_c   1.000
_cell.angle_alpha   90.00
_cell.angle_beta   90.00
_cell.angle_gamma   90.00
#
_symmetry.space_group_name_H-M   'P 1'
#
loop_
_entity.id
_entity.type
_entity.pdbx_description
1 polymer ?
#
loop_
_entity_poly.entity_id
_entity_poly.type
_entity_poly.pdbx_seq_one_letter_code
_entity_poly.pdbx_strand_id
1 'polypeptide(L)'
;PEELKMYLGGMGGTGKSQVIKALITFFDKHNEAHRIMILAPTRTAAALLNGSTYPSALGHSTMAQVRSRLDGVDYIFLDEVSMMSCYELYKISAQLAKARNSMNVPFGG
;
A
#
# COMPACT_ATOMS: atom_id res chain seq x y z
N PRO A 1 2.57 -15.97 -11.84
CA PRO A 1 1.39 -15.10 -12.08
C PRO A 1 1.88 -13.68 -12.34
N GLU A 2 1.17 -12.90 -13.16
CA GLU A 2 1.48 -11.47 -13.33
C GLU A 2 1.00 -10.68 -12.10
N GLU A 3 1.70 -9.59 -11.78
CA GLU A 3 1.34 -8.64 -10.72
C GLU A 3 -0.02 -7.99 -11.01
N LEU A 4 -0.92 -8.02 -10.03
CA LEU A 4 -2.19 -7.30 -10.13
C LEU A 4 -1.98 -5.80 -9.93
N LYS A 5 -2.10 -5.04 -11.02
CA LYS A 5 -2.16 -3.57 -10.98
C LYS A 5 -3.59 -3.11 -11.19
N MET A 6 -4.21 -2.61 -10.13
CA MET A 6 -5.61 -2.17 -10.16
C MET A 6 -5.74 -0.71 -9.72
N TYR A 7 -6.55 0.06 -10.46
CA TYR A 7 -6.98 1.40 -10.06
C TYR A 7 -8.49 1.38 -9.80
N LEU A 8 -8.90 1.78 -8.59
CA LEU A 8 -10.30 1.90 -8.19
C LEU A 8 -10.70 3.37 -8.11
N GLY A 9 -11.23 3.92 -9.21
CA GLY A 9 -11.71 5.30 -9.32
C GLY A 9 -13.20 5.47 -9.00
N GLY A 10 -13.65 6.72 -8.89
CA GLY A 10 -15.07 7.08 -8.73
C GLY A 10 -15.27 8.32 -7.87
N MET A 11 -16.46 8.94 -7.96
CA MET A 11 -16.82 10.11 -7.15
C MET A 11 -16.71 9.85 -5.64
N GLY A 12 -16.55 10.92 -4.85
CA GLY A 12 -16.65 10.82 -3.38
C GLY A 12 -17.99 10.19 -2.97
N GLY A 13 -17.99 9.35 -1.93
CA GLY A 13 -19.20 8.71 -1.42
C GLY A 13 -19.67 7.46 -2.17
N THR A 14 -19.02 7.02 -3.26
CA THR A 14 -19.40 5.80 -4.00
C THR A 14 -18.99 4.49 -3.33
N GLY A 15 -18.51 4.53 -2.07
CA GLY A 15 -18.19 3.32 -1.31
C GLY A 15 -16.84 2.67 -1.63
N LYS A 16 -15.92 3.32 -2.36
CA LYS A 16 -14.57 2.78 -2.64
C LYS A 16 -13.84 2.30 -1.36
N SER A 17 -13.85 3.12 -0.32
CA SER A 17 -13.25 2.75 0.98
C SER A 17 -13.97 1.57 1.64
N GLN A 18 -15.27 1.34 1.35
CA GLN A 18 -15.98 0.15 1.83
C GLN A 18 -15.51 -1.13 1.13
N VAL A 19 -15.17 -1.05 -0.16
CA VAL A 19 -14.55 -2.17 -0.89
C VAL A 19 -13.22 -2.56 -0.23
N ILE A 20 -12.37 -1.59 0.10
CA ILE A 20 -11.09 -1.85 0.78
C ILE A 20 -11.34 -2.44 2.19
N LYS A 21 -12.28 -1.89 2.97
CA LYS A 21 -12.65 -2.43 4.29
C LYS A 21 -13.16 -3.87 4.22
N ALA A 22 -13.92 -4.22 3.19
CA ALA A 22 -14.38 -5.58 2.98
C ALA A 22 -13.20 -6.54 2.72
N LEU A 23 -12.21 -6.12 1.95
CA LEU A 23 -10.99 -6.91 1.71
C LEU A 23 -10.15 -7.07 2.98
N ILE A 24 -9.95 -6.01 3.77
CA ILE A 24 -9.29 -6.10 5.08
C ILE A 24 -10.00 -7.13 5.96
N THR A 25 -11.32 -7.02 6.07
CA THR A 25 -12.15 -7.92 6.87
C THR A 25 -12.07 -9.36 6.36
N PHE A 26 -11.96 -9.56 5.05
CA PHE A 26 -11.79 -10.87 4.45
C PHE A 26 -10.46 -11.51 4.88
N PHE A 27 -9.33 -10.80 4.74
CA PHE A 27 -8.03 -11.31 5.16
C PHE A 27 -7.97 -11.55 6.68
N ASP A 28 -8.53 -10.65 7.48
CA ASP A 28 -8.58 -10.78 8.94
C ASP A 28 -9.35 -12.05 9.37
N LYS A 29 -10.51 -12.31 8.76
CA LYS A 29 -11.30 -13.53 9.01
C LYS A 29 -10.58 -14.83 8.65
N HIS A 30 -9.60 -14.77 7.76
CA HIS A 30 -8.78 -15.93 7.36
C HIS A 30 -7.45 -15.99 8.14
N ASN A 31 -7.25 -15.12 9.13
CA ASN A 31 -6.00 -15.00 9.87
C ASN A 31 -4.79 -14.64 8.96
N GLU A 32 -5.07 -13.91 7.89
CA GLU A 32 -4.14 -13.51 6.83
C GLU A 32 -3.95 -11.98 6.76
N ALA A 33 -4.29 -11.24 7.82
CA ALA A 33 -4.18 -9.78 7.86
C ALA A 33 -2.76 -9.25 7.56
N HIS A 34 -1.72 -10.05 7.82
CA HIS A 34 -0.33 -9.72 7.51
C HIS A 34 -0.05 -9.61 6.00
N ARG A 35 -0.91 -10.20 5.15
CA ARG A 35 -0.76 -10.19 3.69
C ARG A 35 -1.11 -8.85 3.06
N ILE A 36 -1.73 -7.93 3.80
CA ILE A 36 -2.20 -6.65 3.29
C ILE A 36 -1.52 -5.48 4.02
N MET A 37 -1.00 -4.52 3.25
CA MET A 37 -0.45 -3.26 3.74
C MET A 37 -1.19 -2.08 3.13
N ILE A 38 -1.62 -1.13 3.96
CA ILE A 38 -2.36 0.04 3.51
C ILE A 38 -1.51 1.29 3.71
N LEU A 39 -1.38 2.06 2.64
CA LEU A 39 -0.65 3.31 2.59
C LEU A 39 -1.57 4.44 2.13
N ALA A 40 -1.39 5.62 2.70
CA ALA A 40 -2.08 6.82 2.27
C ALA A 40 -1.14 8.04 2.33
N PRO A 41 -1.46 9.15 1.65
CA PRO A 41 -0.66 10.38 1.72
C PRO A 41 -0.85 11.12 3.04
N THR A 42 -2.05 11.08 3.63
CA THR A 42 -2.38 11.81 4.88
C THR A 42 -2.62 10.87 6.06
N ARG A 43 -2.36 11.37 7.27
CA ARG A 43 -2.60 10.61 8.51
C ARG A 43 -4.09 10.26 8.68
N THR A 44 -4.97 11.18 8.31
CA THR A 44 -6.42 10.97 8.40
C THR A 44 -6.88 9.86 7.47
N ALA A 45 -6.45 9.86 6.21
CA ALA A 45 -6.79 8.79 5.26
C ALA A 45 -6.24 7.44 5.71
N ALA A 46 -4.98 7.39 6.16
CA ALA A 46 -4.38 6.18 6.71
C ALA A 46 -5.18 5.63 7.91
N ALA A 47 -5.57 6.49 8.85
CA ALA A 47 -6.29 6.07 10.05
C ALA A 47 -7.67 5.47 9.75
N LEU A 48 -8.35 5.89 8.68
CA LEU A 48 -9.68 5.36 8.30
C LEU A 48 -9.67 3.88 7.91
N LEU A 49 -8.50 3.36 7.54
CA LEU A 49 -8.29 1.99 7.08
C LEU A 49 -7.26 1.24 7.94
N ASN A 50 -6.93 1.73 9.14
CA ASN A 50 -5.89 1.19 10.01
C ASN A 50 -4.51 1.03 9.29
N GLY A 51 -4.23 1.92 8.34
CA GLY A 51 -3.00 1.94 7.57
C GLY A 51 -1.94 2.89 8.13
N SER A 52 -0.91 3.13 7.33
CA SER A 52 0.16 4.10 7.62
C SER A 52 0.31 5.12 6.51
N THR A 53 0.96 6.25 6.79
CA THR A 53 1.32 7.15 5.69
C THR A 53 2.50 6.59 4.90
N TYR A 54 2.51 6.75 3.57
CA TYR A 54 3.62 6.22 2.77
C TYR A 54 4.99 6.81 3.19
N PRO A 55 5.13 8.09 3.61
CA PRO A 55 6.41 8.59 4.09
C PRO A 55 6.85 7.92 5.39
N SER A 56 5.94 7.67 6.34
CA SER A 56 6.33 7.00 7.60
C SER A 56 6.68 5.53 7.38
N ALA A 57 5.92 4.85 6.53
CA ALA A 57 6.07 3.43 6.26
C ALA A 57 7.31 3.10 5.42
N LEU A 58 7.62 3.93 4.42
CA LEU A 58 8.66 3.65 3.42
C LEU A 58 9.77 4.72 3.39
N GLY A 59 9.41 6.00 3.43
CA GLY A 59 10.35 7.11 3.17
C GLY A 59 11.29 7.46 4.33
N HIS A 60 10.79 7.41 5.57
CA HIS A 60 11.54 7.76 6.79
C HIS A 60 12.11 6.54 7.51
N SER A 61 11.97 5.35 6.94
CA SER A 61 12.36 4.09 7.57
C SER A 61 13.64 3.54 6.95
N THR A 62 14.44 2.88 7.76
CA THR A 62 15.63 2.15 7.28
C THR A 62 15.22 0.98 6.40
N MET A 63 16.11 0.52 5.52
CA MET A 63 15.81 -0.62 4.64
C MET A 63 15.51 -1.91 5.41
N ALA A 64 16.13 -2.12 6.57
CA ALA A 64 15.81 -3.25 7.44
C ALA A 64 14.38 -3.16 7.99
N GLN A 65 13.94 -1.98 8.41
CA GLN A 65 12.56 -1.75 8.87
C GLN A 65 11.54 -1.93 7.73
N VAL A 66 11.83 -1.40 6.54
CA VAL A 66 10.95 -1.56 5.37
C VAL A 66 10.83 -3.03 5.00
N ARG A 67 11.95 -3.78 4.95
CA ARG A 67 11.93 -5.23 4.70
C ARG A 67 11.13 -5.99 5.74
N SER A 68 11.33 -5.69 7.02
CA SER A 68 10.58 -6.32 8.12
C SER A 68 9.07 -6.04 8.03
N ARG A 69 8.66 -4.86 7.56
CA ARG A 69 7.24 -4.54 7.35
C ARG A 69 6.63 -5.19 6.12
N LEU A 70 7.45 -5.48 5.12
CA LEU A 70 7.02 -6.15 3.89
C LEU A 70 7.05 -7.67 4.00
N ASP A 71 7.57 -8.21 5.11
CA ASP A 71 7.60 -9.64 5.37
C ASP A 71 6.17 -10.19 5.45
N GLY A 72 5.87 -11.19 4.64
CA GLY A 72 4.53 -11.76 4.50
C GLY A 72 3.49 -10.88 3.80
N VAL A 73 3.82 -9.67 3.34
CA VAL A 73 2.90 -8.80 2.59
C VAL A 73 2.84 -9.23 1.13
N ASP A 74 1.63 -9.47 0.62
CA ASP A 74 1.37 -9.78 -0.79
C ASP A 74 0.61 -8.66 -1.51
N TYR A 75 -0.19 -7.88 -0.79
CA TYR A 75 -1.03 -6.82 -1.34
C TYR A 75 -0.70 -5.47 -0.69
N ILE A 76 -0.51 -4.44 -1.53
CA ILE A 76 -0.32 -3.06 -1.09
C ILE A 76 -1.46 -2.22 -1.66
N PHE A 77 -2.26 -1.60 -0.78
CA PHE A 77 -3.29 -0.64 -1.17
C PHE A 77 -2.80 0.77 -0.94
N LEU A 78 -2.86 1.59 -1.99
CA LEU A 78 -2.64 3.03 -1.91
C LEU A 78 -4.01 3.71 -1.90
N ASP A 79 -4.40 4.31 -0.78
CA ASP A 79 -5.63 5.09 -0.67
C ASP A 79 -5.36 6.58 -0.93
N GLU A 80 -6.39 7.30 -1.39
CA GLU A 80 -6.32 8.72 -1.78
C GLU A 80 -5.18 9.03 -2.77
N VAL A 81 -4.95 8.15 -3.74
CA VAL A 81 -3.93 8.32 -4.80
C VAL A 81 -4.10 9.59 -5.63
N SER A 82 -5.30 10.17 -5.65
CA SER A 82 -5.59 11.48 -6.27
C SER A 82 -4.81 12.63 -5.64
N MET A 83 -4.38 12.48 -4.38
CA MET A 83 -3.58 13.48 -3.66
C MET A 83 -2.07 13.30 -3.88
N MET A 84 -1.64 12.28 -4.64
CA MET A 84 -0.24 11.97 -4.84
C MET A 84 0.25 12.43 -6.21
N SER A 85 1.45 13.01 -6.24
CA SER A 85 2.18 13.29 -7.46
C SER A 85 2.82 12.02 -8.05
N CYS A 86 3.13 12.06 -9.36
CA CYS A 86 3.90 11.00 -10.02
C CYS A 86 5.27 10.77 -9.36
N TYR A 87 5.87 11.81 -8.79
CA TYR A 87 7.15 11.72 -8.10
C TYR A 87 7.05 10.93 -6.79
N GLU A 88 5.97 11.12 -6.03
CA GLU A 88 5.71 10.34 -4.82
C GLU A 88 5.41 8.88 -5.15
N LEU A 89 4.62 8.62 -6.20
CA LEU A 89 4.36 7.27 -6.68
C LEU A 89 5.65 6.57 -7.13
N TYR A 90 6.52 7.28 -7.85
CA TYR A 90 7.85 6.78 -8.22
C TYR A 90 8.70 6.43 -6.99
N LYS A 91 8.73 7.29 -5.96
CA LYS A 91 9.45 7.02 -4.71
C LYS A 91 8.97 5.74 -4.03
N ILE A 92 7.65 5.54 -3.97
CA ILE A 92 7.06 4.31 -3.42
C ILE A 92 7.51 3.10 -4.22
N SER A 93 7.37 3.15 -5.55
CA SER A 93 7.80 2.07 -6.45
C SER A 93 9.28 1.73 -6.26
N ALA A 94 10.16 2.73 -6.26
CA ALA A 94 11.60 2.55 -6.09
C ALA A 94 11.98 1.99 -4.71
N GLN A 95 11.31 2.43 -3.64
CA GLN A 95 11.57 1.90 -2.30
C GLN A 95 11.12 0.45 -2.15
N LEU A 96 9.96 0.10 -2.69
CA LEU A 96 9.46 -1.28 -2.66
C LEU A 96 10.34 -2.20 -3.52
N ALA A 97 10.72 -1.76 -4.73
CA ALA A 97 11.65 -2.47 -5.60
C ALA A 97 13.00 -2.73 -4.91
N LYS A 98 13.54 -1.74 -4.22
CA LYS A 98 14.77 -1.87 -3.43
C LYS A 98 14.61 -2.82 -2.24
N ALA A 99 13.48 -2.76 -1.53
CA ALA A 99 13.23 -3.62 -0.40
C ALA A 99 13.09 -5.09 -0.81
N ARG A 100 12.41 -5.36 -1.94
CA ARG A 100 12.17 -6.69 -2.54
C ARG A 100 13.35 -7.23 -3.36
N ASN A 101 14.39 -6.43 -3.58
CA ASN A 101 15.55 -6.76 -4.43
C ASN A 101 15.19 -6.99 -5.92
N SER A 102 14.19 -6.26 -6.42
CA SER A 102 13.64 -6.36 -7.78
C SER A 102 13.63 -4.98 -8.46
N MET A 103 14.81 -4.41 -8.69
CA MET A 103 14.98 -3.00 -9.09
C MET A 103 14.40 -2.63 -10.47
N ASN A 104 14.22 -3.62 -11.36
CA ASN A 104 13.75 -3.40 -12.74
C ASN A 104 12.24 -3.62 -12.91
N VAL A 105 11.53 -3.94 -11.82
CA VAL A 105 10.08 -4.20 -11.85
C VAL A 105 9.40 -3.10 -11.04
N PRO A 106 8.33 -2.45 -11.57
CA PRO A 106 7.54 -1.51 -10.78
C PRO A 106 7.12 -2.13 -9.45
N PHE A 107 7.26 -1.39 -8.35
CA PHE A 107 6.93 -1.84 -6.99
C PHE A 107 7.65 -3.11 -6.49
N GLY A 108 8.54 -3.71 -7.28
CA GLY A 108 9.37 -4.85 -6.88
C GLY A 108 8.76 -6.24 -7.00
N GLY A 109 7.65 -6.41 -7.73
CA GLY A 109 7.05 -7.72 -7.95
C GLY A 109 5.74 -7.66 -8.69
#